data_AF-A0A2V6PB03-F1
#
_entry.id   AF-A0A2V6PB03-F1
#
_cell.length_a   1.000
_cell.length_b   1.000
_cell.length_c   1.000
_cell.angle_alpha   90.00
_cell.angle_beta   90.00
_cell.angle_gamma   90.00
#
_symmetry.space_group_name_H-M   'P 1'
#
loop_
_entity.id
_entity.type
_entity.pdbx_description
1 polymer ?
#
loop_
_entity_poly.entity_id
_entity_poly.type
_entity_poly.pdbx_seq_one_letter_code
_entity_poly.pdbx_strand_id
1 'polypeptide(L)'
;TGHPWLTFKDPSNIRSPQSHVGVVHSSNLCTEILLNTSADETAVCNLGSLNLAAHCTERGLAGDLLARTIRSAMRMLDNVIDLNFYPTPEARNANLKHRPVGLGLMGFQDALYKLRIPYASEAAVEFADTSMEMIACHALLASTELAKERGPYSTFQGSKWSQGLLPLDTIELLARERGGFVDMDRTVRLDWSRVREAVLEHGLRNSNTMAIAPTATISNIIGVSQSIEPTYKHLFAKSNLSGDFTAANIHLVADLKKLGLWDDAMVDDLKYYDGSIQEIERIPAGLKELYRTAFEIEPRWLIECASRRQKWIDMGQSLNLYLAQPSGKQLGEMYLLAWEKGLKTTYYLRSLAATQVEKSTSDVNRRGLQPRWMKHRSASANVRVQRPDEPAPKAETLAVPRSCLLDDPTCEGCQ
;
A
#
# COMPACT_ATOMS: atom_id res chain seq x y z
N THR A 1 18.08 3.04 1.09
CA THR A 1 17.65 2.11 2.16
C THR A 1 16.14 1.91 2.22
N GLY A 2 15.32 2.80 1.64
CA GLY A 2 13.84 2.70 1.74
C GLY A 2 13.29 3.07 3.12
N HIS A 3 14.14 3.60 4.00
CA HIS A 3 13.85 4.01 5.37
C HIS A 3 14.52 5.37 5.66
N PRO A 4 13.99 6.15 6.62
CA PRO A 4 12.77 5.91 7.41
C PRO A 4 11.48 6.06 6.60
N TRP A 5 10.37 5.52 7.09
CA TRP A 5 9.04 5.81 6.54
C TRP A 5 8.57 7.20 6.97
N LEU A 6 7.66 7.81 6.20
CA LEU A 6 7.11 9.12 6.51
C LEU A 6 5.68 8.98 7.04
N THR A 7 5.50 9.36 8.30
CA THR A 7 4.20 9.42 8.98
C THR A 7 3.98 10.81 9.55
N PHE A 8 2.74 11.29 9.52
CA PHE A 8 2.37 12.64 9.89
C PHE A 8 1.63 12.65 11.24
N LYS A 9 2.30 13.20 12.27
CA LYS A 9 1.81 13.19 13.66
C LYS A 9 0.49 13.94 13.84
N ASP A 10 0.40 15.15 13.34
CA ASP A 10 -0.75 16.03 13.57
C ASP A 10 -2.06 15.48 12.99
N PRO A 11 -2.14 15.05 11.72
CA PRO A 11 -3.37 14.43 11.20
C PRO A 11 -3.70 13.11 11.91
N SER A 12 -2.71 12.42 12.48
CA SER A 12 -2.94 11.22 13.28
C SER A 12 -3.59 11.55 14.62
N ASN A 13 -3.17 12.62 15.31
CA ASN A 13 -3.70 13.01 16.62
C ASN A 13 -4.99 13.83 16.51
N ILE A 14 -5.01 14.87 15.67
CA ILE A 14 -6.16 15.77 15.49
C ILE A 14 -7.39 14.98 15.04
N ARG A 15 -7.21 13.97 14.20
CA ARG A 15 -8.31 13.15 13.67
C ARG A 15 -8.56 11.86 14.45
N SER A 16 -7.75 11.54 15.46
CA SER A 16 -7.96 10.34 16.29
C SER A 16 -9.24 10.48 17.10
N PRO A 17 -10.15 9.48 17.12
CA PRO A 17 -11.32 9.52 17.98
C PRO A 17 -11.00 9.41 19.48
N GLN A 18 -9.77 9.01 19.83
CA GLN A 18 -9.32 8.74 21.20
C GLN A 18 -8.50 9.88 21.81
N SER A 19 -8.52 11.08 21.21
CA SER A 19 -7.71 12.22 21.68
C SER A 19 -8.09 12.72 23.08
N HIS A 20 -9.23 12.31 23.64
CA HIS A 20 -9.71 12.69 24.96
C HIS A 20 -9.06 11.90 26.11
N VAL A 21 -8.43 10.76 25.82
CA VAL A 21 -7.86 9.85 26.84
C VAL A 21 -6.41 9.47 26.57
N GLY A 22 -5.75 10.12 25.60
CA GLY A 22 -4.34 9.87 25.33
C GLY A 22 -3.85 10.49 24.02
N VAL A 23 -2.63 10.11 23.65
CA VAL A 23 -1.89 10.63 22.50
C VAL A 23 -1.38 9.47 21.66
N VAL A 24 -1.48 9.62 20.33
CA VAL A 24 -0.84 8.72 19.37
C VAL A 24 0.63 9.15 19.23
N HIS A 25 1.53 8.44 19.90
CA HIS A 25 2.98 8.73 19.89
C HIS A 25 3.67 8.25 18.61
N SER A 26 3.23 7.13 18.06
CA SER A 26 3.78 6.53 16.85
C SER A 26 2.71 5.71 16.13
N SER A 27 3.05 5.22 14.93
CA SER A 27 2.28 4.15 14.29
C SER A 27 2.85 2.76 14.67
N ASN A 28 2.33 1.70 14.06
CA ASN A 28 2.83 0.33 14.15
C ASN A 28 3.88 0.02 13.06
N LEU A 29 4.29 -1.24 12.98
CA LEU A 29 5.26 -1.76 12.00
C LEU A 29 4.85 -1.53 10.53
N CYS A 30 3.55 -1.45 10.24
CA CYS A 30 3.06 -1.34 8.86
C CYS A 30 2.43 0.03 8.55
N THR A 31 2.55 0.99 9.48
CA THR A 31 2.11 2.38 9.36
C THR A 31 0.61 2.62 9.16
N GLU A 32 -0.26 1.64 9.41
CA GLU A 32 -1.73 1.80 9.30
C GLU A 32 -2.42 2.04 10.64
N ILE A 33 -1.80 1.67 11.76
CA ILE A 33 -2.41 1.73 13.09
C ILE A 33 -1.96 2.97 13.83
N LEU A 34 -2.92 3.72 14.35
CA LEU A 34 -2.73 5.02 14.99
C LEU A 34 -3.54 5.05 16.29
N LEU A 35 -3.05 4.31 17.27
CA LEU A 35 -3.69 4.13 18.57
C LEU A 35 -2.85 4.78 19.67
N ASN A 36 -3.51 5.17 20.76
CA ASN A 36 -2.82 5.75 21.90
C ASN A 36 -1.93 4.70 22.57
N THR A 37 -0.82 5.17 23.15
CA THR A 37 0.08 4.37 23.99
C THR A 37 0.48 5.18 25.21
N SER A 38 0.79 4.50 26.32
CA SER A 38 1.31 5.12 27.53
C SER A 38 2.18 4.12 28.30
N ALA A 39 2.63 4.49 29.51
CA ALA A 39 3.35 3.55 30.38
C ALA A 39 2.50 2.31 30.75
N ASP A 40 1.17 2.47 30.83
CA ASP A 40 0.24 1.42 31.26
C ASP A 40 -0.57 0.82 30.09
N GLU A 41 -0.34 1.29 28.86
CA GLU A 41 -1.12 0.91 27.67
C GLU A 41 -0.23 0.65 26.46
N THR A 42 -0.15 -0.63 26.08
CA THR A 42 0.44 -1.06 24.80
C THR A 42 -0.68 -1.37 23.81
N ALA A 43 -0.83 -0.57 22.76
CA ALA A 43 -1.91 -0.76 21.80
C ALA A 43 -1.83 -2.11 21.07
N VAL A 44 -2.99 -2.73 20.79
CA VAL A 44 -3.10 -4.03 20.11
C VAL A 44 -3.87 -3.86 18.80
N CYS A 45 -3.42 -4.54 17.75
CA CYS A 45 -3.99 -4.47 16.41
C CYS A 45 -4.84 -5.72 16.14
N ASN A 46 -6.17 -5.60 16.17
CA ASN A 46 -7.09 -6.68 15.81
C ASN A 46 -7.55 -6.48 14.36
N LEU A 47 -6.96 -7.22 13.41
CA LEU A 47 -7.07 -6.91 11.97
C LEU A 47 -7.90 -7.93 11.19
N GLY A 48 -8.62 -7.42 10.20
CA GLY A 48 -9.34 -8.22 9.19
C GLY A 48 -9.38 -7.46 7.86
N SER A 49 -9.60 -8.16 6.74
CA SER A 49 -9.65 -7.48 5.43
C SER A 49 -10.74 -8.04 4.54
N LEU A 50 -11.52 -7.14 3.96
CA LEU A 50 -12.54 -7.47 2.97
C LEU A 50 -11.89 -7.84 1.64
N ASN A 51 -12.32 -8.92 1.00
CA ASN A 51 -12.03 -9.16 -0.41
C ASN A 51 -12.94 -8.26 -1.25
N LEU A 52 -12.47 -7.06 -1.63
CA LEU A 52 -13.29 -6.09 -2.37
C LEU A 52 -13.72 -6.64 -3.73
N ALA A 53 -12.84 -7.39 -4.41
CA ALA A 53 -13.14 -7.99 -5.70
C ALA A 53 -14.33 -8.96 -5.66
N ALA A 54 -14.56 -9.66 -4.55
CA ALA A 54 -15.72 -10.53 -4.36
C ALA A 54 -17.05 -9.75 -4.23
N HIS A 55 -16.97 -8.46 -3.94
CA HIS A 55 -18.13 -7.56 -3.81
C HIS A 55 -18.30 -6.67 -5.04
N CYS A 56 -17.51 -6.85 -6.10
CA CYS A 56 -17.62 -6.13 -7.35
C CYS A 56 -18.20 -7.00 -8.46
N THR A 57 -19.18 -6.44 -9.16
CA THR A 57 -19.73 -6.95 -10.41
C THR A 57 -19.42 -5.96 -11.54
N GLU A 58 -19.70 -6.32 -12.80
CA GLU A 58 -19.57 -5.38 -13.93
C GLU A 58 -20.44 -4.12 -13.77
N ARG A 59 -21.45 -4.16 -12.89
CA ARG A 59 -22.38 -3.04 -12.61
C ARG A 59 -21.93 -2.17 -11.42
N GLY A 60 -20.82 -2.48 -10.77
CA GLY A 60 -20.37 -1.80 -9.55
C GLY A 60 -20.38 -2.69 -8.31
N LEU A 61 -20.38 -2.03 -7.13
CA LEU A 61 -20.36 -2.69 -5.83
C LEU A 61 -21.72 -3.31 -5.48
N ALA A 62 -21.70 -4.57 -5.05
CA ALA A 62 -22.84 -5.28 -4.49
C ALA A 62 -23.05 -4.84 -3.03
N GLY A 63 -23.72 -3.69 -2.84
CA GLY A 63 -23.88 -3.02 -1.54
C GLY A 63 -24.46 -3.91 -0.43
N ASP A 64 -25.52 -4.67 -0.70
CA ASP A 64 -26.16 -5.54 0.30
C ASP A 64 -25.25 -6.67 0.78
N LEU A 65 -24.50 -7.28 -0.15
CA LEU A 65 -23.53 -8.32 0.18
C LEU A 65 -22.38 -7.72 1.02
N LEU A 66 -21.88 -6.55 0.60
CA LEU A 66 -20.81 -5.83 1.30
C LEU A 66 -21.23 -5.50 2.73
N ALA A 67 -22.43 -4.96 2.93
CA ALA A 67 -22.98 -4.63 4.25
C ALA A 67 -23.06 -5.87 5.16
N ARG A 68 -23.55 -7.01 4.65
CA ARG A 68 -23.62 -8.28 5.39
C ARG A 68 -22.25 -8.80 5.79
N THR A 69 -21.29 -8.74 4.86
CA THR A 69 -19.91 -9.16 5.12
C THR A 69 -19.25 -8.28 6.18
N ILE A 70 -19.41 -6.95 6.09
CA ILE A 70 -18.86 -5.99 7.06
C ILE A 70 -19.45 -6.22 8.46
N ARG A 71 -20.78 -6.38 8.57
CA ARG A 71 -21.43 -6.69 9.87
C ARG A 71 -20.81 -7.92 10.52
N SER A 72 -20.61 -8.99 9.73
CA SER A 72 -20.00 -10.23 10.22
C SER A 72 -18.54 -10.03 10.62
N ALA A 73 -17.76 -9.33 9.78
CA ALA A 73 -16.36 -9.04 10.03
C ALA A 73 -16.15 -8.20 11.32
N MET A 74 -16.95 -7.15 11.52
CA MET A 74 -16.87 -6.31 12.73
C MET A 74 -17.17 -7.12 13.99
N ARG A 75 -18.19 -7.99 13.98
CA ARG A 75 -18.48 -8.88 15.11
C ARG A 75 -17.34 -9.88 15.36
N MET A 76 -16.76 -10.45 14.30
CA MET A 76 -15.61 -11.36 14.44
C MET A 76 -14.42 -10.63 15.07
N LEU A 77 -14.12 -9.40 14.63
CA LEU A 77 -13.04 -8.60 15.18
C LEU A 77 -13.29 -8.21 16.64
N ASP A 78 -14.50 -7.82 17.01
CA ASP A 78 -14.84 -7.53 18.42
C ASP A 78 -14.73 -8.79 19.30
N ASN A 79 -15.11 -9.96 18.79
CA ASN A 79 -14.95 -11.22 19.51
C ASN A 79 -13.47 -11.59 19.74
N VAL A 80 -12.59 -11.28 18.78
CA VAL A 80 -11.14 -11.56 18.93
C VAL A 80 -10.57 -10.85 20.16
N ILE A 81 -11.04 -9.64 20.48
CA ILE A 81 -10.57 -8.89 21.66
C ILE A 81 -10.78 -9.69 22.96
N ASP A 82 -11.90 -10.39 23.09
CA ASP A 82 -12.22 -11.14 24.31
C ASP A 82 -11.54 -12.52 24.33
N LEU A 83 -11.30 -13.11 23.15
CA LEU A 83 -10.70 -14.45 23.00
C LEU A 83 -9.17 -14.43 22.95
N ASN A 84 -8.56 -13.28 22.67
CA ASN A 84 -7.13 -13.18 22.45
C ASN A 84 -6.34 -13.46 23.75
N PHE A 85 -5.21 -14.14 23.60
CA PHE A 85 -4.21 -14.25 24.66
C PHE A 85 -3.31 -13.01 24.62
N TYR A 86 -3.23 -12.27 25.72
CA TYR A 86 -2.41 -11.06 25.82
C TYR A 86 -1.08 -11.38 26.51
N PRO A 87 0.07 -11.11 25.85
CA PRO A 87 1.38 -11.42 26.42
C PRO A 87 1.76 -10.50 27.58
N THR A 88 1.18 -9.29 27.66
CA THR A 88 1.45 -8.32 28.73
C THR A 88 0.15 -7.73 29.30
N PRO A 89 0.13 -7.32 30.58
CA PRO A 89 -1.05 -6.72 31.19
C PRO A 89 -1.41 -5.36 30.57
N GLU A 90 -0.44 -4.58 30.11
CA GLU A 90 -0.65 -3.28 29.44
C GLU A 90 -1.37 -3.46 28.10
N ALA A 91 -1.06 -4.54 27.37
CA ALA A 91 -1.73 -4.90 26.13
C ALA A 91 -3.19 -5.32 26.38
N ARG A 92 -3.41 -6.13 27.42
CA ARG A 92 -4.77 -6.51 27.85
C ARG A 92 -5.58 -5.30 28.29
N ASN A 93 -4.97 -4.40 29.07
CA ASN A 93 -5.56 -3.17 29.55
C ASN A 93 -6.03 -2.29 28.38
N ALA A 94 -5.10 -1.94 27.48
CA ALA A 94 -5.40 -1.08 26.33
C ALA A 94 -6.51 -1.66 25.44
N ASN A 95 -6.44 -2.96 25.11
CA ASN A 95 -7.40 -3.57 24.18
C ASN A 95 -8.80 -3.72 24.80
N LEU A 96 -8.92 -4.13 26.07
CA LEU A 96 -10.24 -4.25 26.72
C LEU A 96 -10.88 -2.89 27.02
N LYS A 97 -10.06 -1.88 27.32
CA LYS A 97 -10.52 -0.52 27.65
C LYS A 97 -11.08 0.22 26.43
N HIS A 98 -10.38 0.14 25.30
CA HIS A 98 -10.69 0.93 24.10
C HIS A 98 -11.33 0.11 22.98
N ARG A 99 -11.08 -1.20 22.95
CA ARG A 99 -11.59 -2.14 21.97
C ARG A 99 -11.36 -1.76 20.49
N PRO A 100 -10.17 -1.29 20.08
CA PRO A 100 -9.92 -0.91 18.70
C PRO A 100 -9.91 -2.14 17.77
N VAL A 101 -10.47 -2.01 16.57
CA VAL A 101 -10.35 -3.01 15.50
C VAL A 101 -9.94 -2.33 14.20
N GLY A 102 -9.28 -3.07 13.31
CA GLY A 102 -8.83 -2.58 12.01
C GLY A 102 -9.42 -3.42 10.88
N LEU A 103 -10.59 -3.00 10.37
CA LEU A 103 -11.16 -3.53 9.14
C LEU A 103 -10.51 -2.83 7.94
N GLY A 104 -9.74 -3.58 7.17
CA GLY A 104 -9.14 -3.15 5.90
C GLY A 104 -9.82 -3.77 4.69
N LEU A 105 -9.15 -3.65 3.54
CA LEU A 105 -9.57 -4.28 2.29
C LEU A 105 -8.36 -4.84 1.52
N MET A 106 -8.63 -5.77 0.62
CA MET A 106 -7.71 -6.34 -0.36
C MET A 106 -8.43 -6.58 -1.68
N GLY A 107 -7.69 -6.87 -2.76
CA GLY A 107 -8.26 -7.05 -4.08
C GLY A 107 -8.77 -5.75 -4.70
N PHE A 108 -8.24 -4.59 -4.31
CA PHE A 108 -8.63 -3.30 -4.91
C PHE A 108 -8.32 -3.25 -6.41
N GLN A 109 -7.13 -3.70 -6.81
CA GLN A 109 -6.73 -3.75 -8.21
C GLN A 109 -7.57 -4.76 -9.02
N ASP A 110 -7.94 -5.91 -8.46
CA ASP A 110 -8.86 -6.85 -9.12
C ASP A 110 -10.27 -6.27 -9.26
N ALA A 111 -10.74 -5.52 -8.27
CA ALA A 111 -12.00 -4.80 -8.38
C ALA A 111 -11.97 -3.80 -9.54
N LEU A 112 -10.88 -3.06 -9.70
CA LEU A 112 -10.67 -2.16 -10.84
C LEU A 112 -10.66 -2.93 -12.18
N TYR A 113 -10.02 -4.10 -12.26
CA TYR A 113 -10.05 -4.93 -13.47
C TYR A 113 -11.45 -5.39 -13.84
N LYS A 114 -12.23 -5.85 -12.85
CA LYS A 114 -13.64 -6.25 -13.05
C LYS A 114 -14.51 -5.09 -13.55
N LEU A 115 -14.24 -3.89 -13.06
CA LEU A 115 -14.98 -2.68 -13.43
C LEU A 115 -14.44 -2.00 -14.69
N ARG A 116 -13.36 -2.52 -15.30
CA ARG A 116 -12.66 -1.93 -16.46
C ARG A 116 -12.14 -0.52 -16.19
N ILE A 117 -11.69 -0.24 -14.97
CA ILE A 117 -11.18 1.07 -14.56
C ILE A 117 -9.65 1.03 -14.50
N PRO A 118 -8.93 1.82 -15.32
CA PRO A 118 -7.49 2.02 -15.16
C PRO A 118 -7.18 2.66 -13.80
N TYR A 119 -6.20 2.14 -13.07
CA TYR A 119 -5.83 2.69 -11.74
C TYR A 119 -5.43 4.18 -11.85
N ALA A 120 -4.66 4.53 -12.89
CA ALA A 120 -4.25 5.91 -13.16
C ALA A 120 -5.37 6.73 -13.82
N SER A 121 -6.51 6.89 -13.14
CA SER A 121 -7.67 7.65 -13.65
C SER A 121 -8.51 8.26 -12.53
N GLU A 122 -9.28 9.30 -12.86
CA GLU A 122 -10.27 9.89 -11.94
C GLU A 122 -11.35 8.88 -11.55
N ALA A 123 -11.72 7.95 -12.43
CA ALA A 123 -12.67 6.90 -12.12
C ALA A 123 -12.16 5.95 -11.01
N ALA A 124 -10.84 5.71 -10.93
CA ALA A 124 -10.26 4.94 -9.83
C ALA A 124 -10.25 5.74 -8.51
N VAL A 125 -10.01 7.05 -8.57
CA VAL A 125 -10.08 7.96 -7.42
C VAL A 125 -11.51 8.01 -6.87
N GLU A 126 -12.49 8.12 -7.75
CA GLU A 126 -13.92 8.08 -7.43
C GLU A 126 -14.33 6.72 -6.85
N PHE A 127 -13.84 5.62 -7.43
CA PHE A 127 -14.09 4.28 -6.91
C PHE A 127 -13.46 4.06 -5.54
N ALA A 128 -12.23 4.56 -5.31
CA ALA A 128 -11.58 4.54 -4.01
C ALA A 128 -12.38 5.30 -2.95
N ASP A 129 -12.98 6.44 -3.33
CA ASP A 129 -13.86 7.23 -2.47
C ASP A 129 -15.13 6.47 -2.10
N THR A 130 -15.94 6.15 -3.11
CA THR A 130 -17.27 5.53 -2.97
C THR A 130 -17.22 4.17 -2.27
N SER A 131 -16.23 3.33 -2.61
CA SER A 131 -16.07 2.02 -1.97
C SER A 131 -15.77 2.16 -0.48
N MET A 132 -14.90 3.09 -0.09
CA MET A 132 -14.52 3.28 1.31
C MET A 132 -15.60 4.03 2.10
N GLU A 133 -16.36 4.92 1.47
CA GLU A 133 -17.55 5.55 2.06
C GLU A 133 -18.58 4.50 2.49
N MET A 134 -18.89 3.55 1.60
CA MET A 134 -19.78 2.42 1.92
C MET A 134 -19.22 1.53 3.04
N ILE A 135 -17.92 1.21 2.98
CA ILE A 135 -17.27 0.39 4.01
C ILE A 135 -17.38 1.08 5.38
N ALA A 136 -17.06 2.37 5.45
CA ALA A 136 -17.06 3.13 6.69
C ALA A 136 -18.46 3.29 7.30
N CYS A 137 -19.46 3.60 6.46
CA CYS A 137 -20.85 3.68 6.88
C CYS A 137 -21.30 2.36 7.55
N HIS A 138 -21.07 1.22 6.89
CA HIS A 138 -21.46 -0.08 7.42
C HIS A 138 -20.61 -0.55 8.61
N ALA A 139 -19.32 -0.21 8.67
CA ALA A 139 -18.45 -0.57 9.79
C ALA A 139 -18.88 0.15 11.08
N LEU A 140 -19.20 1.45 10.99
CA LEU A 140 -19.69 2.22 12.13
C LEU A 140 -21.08 1.75 12.57
N LEU A 141 -22.01 1.53 11.63
CA LEU A 141 -23.33 0.97 11.94
C LEU A 141 -23.22 -0.40 12.64
N ALA A 142 -22.32 -1.28 12.18
CA ALA A 142 -22.10 -2.58 12.82
C ALA A 142 -21.51 -2.45 14.23
N SER A 143 -20.58 -1.52 14.45
CA SER A 143 -20.04 -1.22 15.78
C SER A 143 -21.11 -0.64 16.72
N THR A 144 -22.05 0.16 16.19
CA THR A 144 -23.20 0.68 16.93
C THR A 144 -24.22 -0.42 17.25
N GLU A 145 -24.51 -1.34 16.31
CA GLU A 145 -25.33 -2.53 16.56
C GLU A 145 -24.75 -3.37 17.70
N LEU A 146 -23.42 -3.56 17.71
CA LEU A 146 -22.72 -4.24 18.80
C LEU A 146 -22.75 -3.45 20.12
N ALA A 147 -22.72 -2.12 20.07
CA ALA A 147 -22.84 -1.27 21.26
C ALA A 147 -24.21 -1.41 21.91
N LYS A 148 -25.28 -1.48 21.10
CA LYS A 148 -26.64 -1.74 21.58
C LYS A 148 -26.76 -3.10 22.27
N GLU A 149 -26.06 -4.12 21.78
CA GLU A 149 -26.08 -5.48 22.34
C GLU A 149 -25.19 -5.62 23.58
N ARG A 150 -23.98 -5.04 23.56
CA ARG A 150 -22.89 -5.35 24.50
C ARG A 150 -22.45 -4.15 25.35
N GLY A 151 -23.06 -3.00 25.13
CA GLY A 151 -22.61 -1.71 25.65
C GLY A 151 -21.46 -1.10 24.82
N PRO A 152 -21.31 0.23 24.83
CA PRO A 152 -20.18 0.91 24.20
C PRO A 152 -18.85 0.56 24.90
N TYR A 153 -17.72 0.83 24.24
CA TYR A 153 -16.41 0.65 24.89
C TYR A 153 -16.23 1.60 26.09
N SER A 154 -15.39 1.21 27.05
CA SER A 154 -15.30 1.84 28.37
C SER A 154 -14.98 3.34 28.33
N THR A 155 -14.15 3.77 27.37
CA THR A 155 -13.77 5.18 27.21
C THR A 155 -14.53 5.89 26.08
N PHE A 156 -15.76 5.49 25.79
CA PHE A 156 -16.57 6.13 24.75
C PHE A 156 -16.91 7.58 25.09
N GLN A 157 -17.27 7.86 26.34
CA GLN A 157 -17.64 9.22 26.77
C GLN A 157 -16.45 10.18 26.67
N GLY A 158 -16.68 11.35 26.06
CA GLY A 158 -15.66 12.35 25.76
C GLY A 158 -14.96 12.16 24.42
N SER A 159 -15.10 10.99 23.77
CA SER A 159 -14.53 10.75 22.44
C SER A 159 -15.16 11.64 21.38
N LYS A 160 -14.49 11.78 20.25
CA LYS A 160 -15.07 12.44 19.07
C LYS A 160 -16.40 11.80 18.66
N TRP A 161 -16.53 10.49 18.81
CA TRP A 161 -17.77 9.77 18.55
C TRP A 161 -18.93 10.23 19.44
N SER A 162 -18.69 10.36 20.75
CA SER A 162 -19.72 10.86 21.70
C SER A 162 -20.10 12.32 21.45
N GLN A 163 -19.22 13.09 20.80
CA GLN A 163 -19.49 14.46 20.36
C GLN A 163 -20.19 14.51 18.99
N GLY A 164 -20.49 13.33 18.42
CA GLY A 164 -21.09 13.19 17.10
C GLY A 164 -20.13 13.40 15.95
N LEU A 165 -18.82 13.61 16.16
CA LEU A 165 -17.84 13.87 15.11
C LEU A 165 -17.39 12.57 14.42
N LEU A 166 -17.59 12.49 13.11
CA LEU A 166 -17.20 11.39 12.24
C LEU A 166 -15.86 11.67 11.53
N PRO A 167 -15.20 10.69 10.88
CA PRO A 167 -13.88 10.88 10.26
C PRO A 167 -13.84 12.03 9.23
N LEU A 168 -14.94 12.25 8.52
CA LEU A 168 -15.11 13.37 7.58
C LEU A 168 -15.06 14.73 8.29
N ASP A 169 -15.77 14.86 9.43
CA ASP A 169 -15.83 16.11 10.20
C ASP A 169 -14.44 16.50 10.73
N THR A 170 -13.62 15.50 11.09
CA THR A 170 -12.26 15.74 11.62
C THR A 170 -11.31 16.37 10.60
N ILE A 171 -11.62 16.32 9.30
CA ILE A 171 -10.80 16.97 8.29
C ILE A 171 -10.91 18.50 8.42
N GLU A 172 -12.05 19.03 8.87
CA GLU A 172 -12.19 20.46 9.17
C GLU A 172 -11.35 20.87 10.39
N LEU A 173 -11.28 20.02 11.42
CA LEU A 173 -10.38 20.24 12.56
C LEU A 173 -8.92 20.32 12.09
N LEU A 174 -8.51 19.40 11.20
CA LEU A 174 -7.16 19.40 10.64
C LEU A 174 -6.88 20.67 9.81
N ALA A 175 -7.84 21.10 8.99
CA ALA A 175 -7.68 22.30 8.16
C ALA A 175 -7.47 23.56 8.99
N ARG A 176 -8.21 23.69 10.11
CA ARG A 176 -8.05 24.81 11.06
C ARG A 176 -6.68 24.79 11.73
N GLU A 177 -6.28 23.65 12.28
CA GLU A 177 -4.99 23.50 12.95
C GLU A 177 -3.79 23.75 12.01
N ARG A 178 -3.92 23.37 10.73
CA ARG A 178 -2.89 23.62 9.73
C ARG A 178 -2.98 25.00 9.07
N GLY A 179 -3.96 25.83 9.36
CA GLY A 179 -4.11 27.14 8.71
C GLY A 179 -4.38 27.06 7.20
N GLY A 180 -5.10 26.03 6.74
CA GLY A 180 -5.56 25.90 5.34
C GLY A 180 -4.72 25.00 4.42
N PHE A 181 -3.58 24.47 4.87
CA PHE A 181 -2.76 23.53 4.09
C PHE A 181 -3.30 22.08 4.11
N VAL A 182 -4.56 21.92 3.72
CA VAL A 182 -5.25 20.61 3.59
C VAL A 182 -6.12 20.63 2.34
N ASP A 183 -5.66 19.95 1.30
CA ASP A 183 -6.39 19.73 0.06
C ASP A 183 -7.01 18.32 0.08
N MET A 184 -8.10 18.17 0.82
CA MET A 184 -8.89 16.95 0.84
C MET A 184 -10.30 17.24 0.35
N ASP A 185 -10.72 16.49 -0.67
CA ASP A 185 -12.09 16.49 -1.14
C ASP A 185 -13.08 16.27 0.01
N ARG A 186 -14.25 16.90 -0.07
CA ARG A 186 -15.30 16.84 0.97
C ARG A 186 -16.59 16.24 0.44
N THR A 187 -16.56 15.64 -0.74
CA THR A 187 -17.74 15.04 -1.36
C THR A 187 -18.25 13.88 -0.51
N VAL A 188 -19.56 13.84 -0.33
CA VAL A 188 -20.33 12.84 0.43
C VAL A 188 -21.48 12.39 -0.46
N ARG A 189 -21.74 11.09 -0.53
CA ARG A 189 -22.81 10.52 -1.39
C ARG A 189 -23.83 9.72 -0.59
N LEU A 190 -23.44 9.15 0.53
CA LEU A 190 -24.37 8.45 1.42
C LEU A 190 -25.02 9.41 2.42
N ASP A 191 -26.17 9.02 2.93
CA ASP A 191 -26.80 9.71 4.04
C ASP A 191 -26.14 9.30 5.37
N TRP A 192 -25.29 10.17 5.89
CA TRP A 192 -24.57 9.98 7.14
C TRP A 192 -25.36 10.40 8.39
N SER A 193 -26.56 10.99 8.22
CA SER A 193 -27.44 11.33 9.36
C SER A 193 -27.76 10.09 10.19
N ARG A 194 -28.17 9.00 9.52
CA ARG A 194 -28.44 7.70 10.13
C ARG A 194 -27.26 7.15 10.94
N VAL A 195 -26.03 7.30 10.44
CA VAL A 195 -24.82 6.84 11.16
C VAL A 195 -24.63 7.69 12.42
N ARG A 196 -24.73 9.01 12.28
CA ARG A 196 -24.55 9.95 13.40
C ARG A 196 -25.61 9.75 14.49
N GLU A 197 -26.88 9.62 14.10
CA GLU A 197 -28.00 9.33 15.00
C GLU A 197 -27.77 8.02 15.76
N ALA A 198 -27.41 6.95 15.06
CA ALA A 198 -27.17 5.66 15.69
C ALA A 198 -25.97 5.70 16.67
N VAL A 199 -24.88 6.39 16.30
CA VAL A 199 -23.71 6.60 17.19
C VAL A 199 -24.09 7.40 18.43
N LEU A 200 -24.93 8.42 18.31
CA LEU A 200 -25.39 9.22 19.46
C LEU A 200 -26.38 8.46 20.35
N GLU A 201 -27.26 7.64 19.76
CA GLU A 201 -28.28 6.88 20.48
C GLU A 201 -27.70 5.67 21.23
N HIS A 202 -26.81 4.91 20.59
CA HIS A 202 -26.34 3.62 21.11
C HIS A 202 -24.83 3.60 21.43
N GLY A 203 -24.07 4.60 20.99
CA GLY A 203 -22.62 4.61 21.08
C GLY A 203 -21.94 3.71 20.04
N LEU A 204 -20.66 3.43 20.28
CA LEU A 204 -19.86 2.49 19.49
C LEU A 204 -19.22 1.44 20.40
N ARG A 205 -19.12 0.21 19.91
CA ARG A 205 -18.46 -0.90 20.62
C ARG A 205 -16.94 -0.81 20.54
N ASN A 206 -16.42 -0.18 19.49
CA ASN A 206 -15.00 -0.12 19.17
C ASN A 206 -14.53 1.34 19.03
N SER A 207 -13.41 1.72 19.65
CA SER A 207 -12.88 3.09 19.58
C SER A 207 -12.38 3.47 18.19
N ASN A 208 -11.86 2.50 17.45
CA ASN A 208 -11.42 2.60 16.07
C ASN A 208 -11.93 1.35 15.34
N THR A 209 -12.22 1.50 14.05
CA THR A 209 -12.89 0.46 13.25
C THR A 209 -12.17 0.13 11.96
N MET A 210 -11.37 1.05 11.40
CA MET A 210 -10.86 0.93 10.04
C MET A 210 -9.36 1.23 9.96
N ALA A 211 -8.61 0.28 9.41
CA ALA A 211 -7.22 0.44 9.01
C ALA A 211 -6.92 -0.48 7.84
N ILE A 212 -6.29 0.04 6.79
CA ILE A 212 -5.91 -0.77 5.64
C ILE A 212 -4.47 -1.23 5.81
N ALA A 213 -4.31 -2.45 6.31
CA ALA A 213 -3.01 -3.10 6.51
C ALA A 213 -2.49 -3.75 5.21
N PRO A 214 -1.21 -4.16 5.16
CA PRO A 214 -0.71 -5.02 4.11
C PRO A 214 -1.33 -6.41 4.25
N THR A 215 -1.71 -7.01 3.12
CA THR A 215 -2.42 -8.31 3.11
C THR A 215 -1.62 -9.39 2.40
N ALA A 216 -0.29 -9.31 2.41
CA ALA A 216 0.60 -10.16 1.61
C ALA A 216 0.26 -11.65 1.69
N THR A 217 0.13 -12.22 2.90
CA THR A 217 -0.20 -13.64 3.06
C THR A 217 -1.66 -13.95 2.73
N ILE A 218 -2.61 -13.20 3.29
CA ILE A 218 -4.04 -13.53 3.16
C ILE A 218 -4.57 -13.32 1.74
N SER A 219 -4.04 -12.33 1.00
CA SER A 219 -4.39 -12.09 -0.40
C SER A 219 -3.85 -13.21 -1.31
N ASN A 220 -2.65 -13.72 -1.03
CA ASN A 220 -2.11 -14.90 -1.71
C ASN A 220 -2.93 -16.17 -1.43
N ILE A 221 -3.45 -16.35 -0.21
CA ILE A 221 -4.29 -17.51 0.15
C ILE A 221 -5.57 -17.52 -0.70
N ILE A 222 -6.23 -16.39 -0.87
CA ILE A 222 -7.51 -16.31 -1.60
C ILE A 222 -7.36 -15.93 -3.08
N GLY A 223 -6.14 -15.65 -3.54
CA GLY A 223 -5.83 -15.35 -4.94
C GLY A 223 -6.31 -13.99 -5.44
N VAL A 224 -6.16 -12.92 -4.64
CA VAL A 224 -6.45 -11.53 -5.06
C VAL A 224 -5.24 -10.61 -4.86
N SER A 225 -5.29 -9.40 -5.40
CA SER A 225 -4.26 -8.38 -5.25
C SER A 225 -4.10 -7.96 -3.79
N GLN A 226 -2.89 -7.55 -3.46
CA GLN A 226 -2.57 -7.11 -2.11
C GLN A 226 -3.24 -5.76 -1.85
N SER A 227 -4.01 -5.68 -0.77
CA SER A 227 -4.49 -4.45 -0.17
C SER A 227 -5.07 -3.46 -1.20
N ILE A 228 -4.58 -2.22 -1.16
CA ILE A 228 -4.79 -1.13 -2.12
C ILE A 228 -3.66 -1.01 -3.16
N GLU A 229 -2.85 -2.05 -3.33
CA GLU A 229 -1.67 -1.98 -4.18
C GLU A 229 -2.02 -2.18 -5.66
N PRO A 230 -1.43 -1.41 -6.59
CA PRO A 230 -1.46 -1.75 -8.01
C PRO A 230 -0.68 -3.06 -8.26
N THR A 231 -0.98 -3.72 -9.39
CA THR A 231 -0.25 -4.94 -9.77
C THR A 231 1.24 -4.61 -9.96
N TYR A 232 2.11 -5.29 -9.22
CA TYR A 232 3.56 -5.05 -9.31
C TYR A 232 4.16 -5.49 -10.65
N LYS A 233 3.80 -6.70 -11.11
CA LYS A 233 4.17 -7.28 -12.42
C LYS A 233 3.06 -8.23 -12.89
N HIS A 234 2.80 -8.30 -14.19
CA HIS A 234 1.84 -9.27 -14.74
C HIS A 234 2.41 -10.68 -14.94
N LEU A 235 3.72 -10.83 -14.78
CA LEU A 235 4.42 -12.11 -14.86
C LEU A 235 5.43 -12.20 -13.71
N PHE A 236 5.36 -13.26 -12.92
CA PHE A 236 6.27 -13.47 -11.80
C PHE A 236 6.62 -14.96 -11.63
N ALA A 237 7.84 -15.23 -11.19
CA ALA A 237 8.28 -16.57 -10.85
C ALA A 237 7.86 -16.91 -9.42
N LYS A 238 7.28 -18.09 -9.23
CA LYS A 238 6.97 -18.68 -7.94
C LYS A 238 7.75 -19.98 -7.80
N SER A 239 8.76 -19.96 -6.94
CA SER A 239 9.53 -21.15 -6.58
C SER A 239 8.76 -21.99 -5.57
N ASN A 240 8.67 -23.30 -5.81
CA ASN A 240 8.19 -24.26 -4.84
C ASN A 240 9.12 -25.50 -4.82
N LEU A 241 8.81 -26.50 -3.98
CA LEU A 241 9.61 -27.72 -3.83
C LEU A 241 9.81 -28.51 -5.15
N SER A 242 8.94 -28.30 -6.14
CA SER A 242 8.94 -28.99 -7.43
C SER A 242 9.56 -28.16 -8.57
N GLY A 243 10.10 -26.98 -8.28
CA GLY A 243 10.75 -26.10 -9.25
C GLY A 243 10.16 -24.69 -9.33
N ASP A 244 10.63 -23.93 -10.32
CA ASP A 244 10.19 -22.55 -10.58
C ASP A 244 9.04 -22.53 -11.59
N PHE A 245 7.91 -21.94 -11.19
CA PHE A 245 6.73 -21.81 -12.04
C PHE A 245 6.49 -20.34 -12.36
N THR A 246 6.28 -20.03 -13.63
CA THR A 246 5.86 -18.68 -14.04
C THR A 246 4.36 -18.54 -13.85
N ALA A 247 3.94 -17.62 -12.99
CA ALA A 247 2.56 -17.23 -12.79
C ALA A 247 2.27 -15.91 -13.52
N ALA A 248 1.11 -15.86 -14.18
CA ALA A 248 0.65 -14.70 -14.92
C ALA A 248 -0.60 -14.09 -14.25
N ASN A 249 -0.82 -12.79 -14.46
CA ASN A 249 -2.06 -12.13 -14.06
C ASN A 249 -3.25 -12.72 -14.82
N ILE A 250 -4.15 -13.37 -14.09
CA ILE A 250 -5.28 -14.11 -14.65
C ILE A 250 -6.26 -13.23 -15.44
N HIS A 251 -6.43 -11.96 -15.04
CA HIS A 251 -7.33 -11.02 -15.71
C HIS A 251 -6.76 -10.62 -17.07
N LEU A 252 -5.46 -10.30 -17.11
CA LEU A 252 -4.76 -9.98 -18.36
C LEU A 252 -4.82 -11.15 -19.34
N VAL A 253 -4.53 -12.37 -18.87
CA VAL A 253 -4.60 -13.57 -19.70
C VAL A 253 -6.01 -13.79 -20.24
N ALA A 254 -7.05 -13.60 -19.41
CA ALA A 254 -8.43 -13.74 -19.84
C ALA A 254 -8.80 -12.73 -20.94
N ASP A 255 -8.37 -11.48 -20.81
CA ASP A 255 -8.62 -10.45 -21.83
C ASP A 255 -7.85 -10.71 -23.13
N LEU A 256 -6.58 -11.10 -23.03
CA LEU A 256 -5.77 -11.45 -24.21
C LEU A 256 -6.38 -12.65 -24.94
N LYS A 257 -6.91 -13.64 -24.22
CA LYS A 257 -7.65 -14.77 -24.82
C LYS A 257 -8.92 -14.32 -25.53
N LYS A 258 -9.71 -13.44 -24.91
CA LYS A 258 -10.93 -12.87 -25.55
C LYS A 258 -10.61 -12.13 -26.84
N LEU A 259 -9.45 -11.49 -26.92
CA LEU A 259 -8.99 -10.77 -28.11
C LEU A 259 -8.25 -11.67 -29.13
N GLY A 260 -8.09 -12.97 -28.87
CA GLY A 260 -7.30 -13.86 -29.72
C GLY A 260 -5.80 -13.52 -29.76
N LEU A 261 -5.29 -12.82 -28.74
CA LEU A 261 -3.90 -12.37 -28.62
C LEU A 261 -3.05 -13.25 -27.69
N TRP A 262 -3.63 -14.30 -27.12
CA TRP A 262 -2.93 -15.22 -26.22
C TRP A 262 -2.31 -16.40 -26.99
N ASP A 263 -1.04 -16.23 -27.38
CA ASP A 263 -0.22 -17.22 -28.08
C ASP A 263 1.18 -17.34 -27.46
N ASP A 264 1.98 -18.30 -27.91
CA ASP A 264 3.35 -18.51 -27.39
C ASP A 264 4.24 -17.27 -27.57
N ALA A 265 4.03 -16.52 -28.66
CA ALA A 265 4.77 -15.28 -28.90
C ALA A 265 4.44 -14.21 -27.86
N MET A 266 3.17 -14.07 -27.46
CA MET A 266 2.74 -13.19 -26.38
C MET A 266 3.33 -13.59 -25.03
N VAL A 267 3.41 -14.88 -24.72
CA VAL A 267 4.06 -15.37 -23.49
C VAL A 267 5.54 -15.00 -23.48
N ASP A 268 6.23 -15.15 -24.61
CA ASP A 268 7.63 -14.76 -24.74
C ASP A 268 7.83 -13.24 -24.68
N ASP A 269 6.92 -12.45 -25.25
CA ASP A 269 6.91 -10.99 -25.10
C ASP A 269 6.75 -10.56 -23.64
N LEU A 270 5.81 -11.17 -22.91
CA LEU A 270 5.63 -10.90 -21.48
C LEU A 270 6.89 -11.25 -20.67
N LYS A 271 7.59 -12.34 -21.00
CA LYS A 271 8.88 -12.68 -20.34
C LYS A 271 9.96 -11.65 -20.68
N TYR A 272 10.04 -11.24 -21.94
CA TYR A 272 11.02 -10.28 -22.44
C TYR A 272 10.84 -8.90 -21.78
N TYR A 273 9.60 -8.42 -21.67
CA TYR A 273 9.25 -7.12 -21.07
C TYR A 273 8.99 -7.18 -19.56
N ASP A 274 9.42 -8.23 -18.85
CA ASP A 274 9.28 -8.34 -17.39
C ASP A 274 7.83 -8.25 -16.87
N GLY A 275 6.88 -8.70 -17.69
CA GLY A 275 5.46 -8.62 -17.41
C GLY A 275 4.86 -7.23 -17.68
N SER A 276 5.61 -6.26 -18.21
CA SER A 276 5.04 -5.04 -18.77
C SER A 276 4.44 -5.32 -20.15
N ILE A 277 3.32 -4.67 -20.45
CA ILE A 277 2.66 -4.76 -21.76
C ILE A 277 2.76 -3.48 -22.58
N GLN A 278 3.40 -2.43 -22.06
CA GLN A 278 3.37 -1.09 -22.66
C GLN A 278 4.04 -1.06 -24.04
N GLU A 279 5.13 -1.81 -24.22
CA GLU A 279 5.92 -1.86 -25.45
C GLU A 279 5.46 -2.93 -26.45
N ILE A 280 4.44 -3.74 -26.12
CA ILE A 280 3.93 -4.79 -27.02
C ILE A 280 2.94 -4.18 -28.01
N GLU A 281 3.32 -4.04 -29.28
CA GLU A 281 2.52 -3.33 -30.31
C GLU A 281 1.14 -3.95 -30.55
N ARG A 282 1.04 -5.29 -30.49
CA ARG A 282 -0.20 -6.04 -30.74
C ARG A 282 -1.31 -5.77 -29.72
N ILE A 283 -0.98 -5.20 -28.56
CA ILE A 283 -1.94 -4.96 -27.47
C ILE A 283 -2.62 -3.59 -27.65
N PRO A 284 -3.97 -3.52 -27.65
CA PRO A 284 -4.69 -2.26 -27.76
C PRO A 284 -4.36 -1.26 -26.64
N ALA A 285 -4.38 0.04 -26.95
CA ALA A 285 -4.05 1.11 -26.01
C ALA A 285 -4.90 1.07 -24.73
N GLY A 286 -6.21 0.84 -24.83
CA GLY A 286 -7.09 0.75 -23.65
C GLY A 286 -6.73 -0.42 -22.72
N LEU A 287 -6.17 -1.52 -23.24
CA LEU A 287 -5.69 -2.62 -22.41
C LEU A 287 -4.37 -2.25 -21.72
N LYS A 288 -3.49 -1.54 -22.43
CA LYS A 288 -2.24 -1.00 -21.86
C LYS A 288 -2.50 -0.04 -20.70
N GLU A 289 -3.52 0.80 -20.82
CA GLU A 289 -3.94 1.70 -19.73
C GLU A 289 -4.48 0.94 -18.53
N LEU A 290 -5.34 -0.06 -18.76
CA LEU A 290 -5.96 -0.85 -17.70
C LEU A 290 -4.92 -1.65 -16.90
N TYR A 291 -3.92 -2.22 -17.57
CA TYR A 291 -2.88 -3.06 -16.97
C TYR A 291 -1.53 -2.34 -16.89
N ARG A 292 -1.53 -1.07 -16.48
CA ARG A 292 -0.30 -0.44 -16.00
C ARG A 292 0.15 -1.10 -14.69
N THR A 293 1.43 -1.40 -14.61
CA THR A 293 2.05 -1.93 -13.39
C THR A 293 2.39 -0.81 -12.40
N ALA A 294 2.76 -1.18 -11.18
CA ALA A 294 3.03 -0.24 -10.09
C ALA A 294 4.05 0.86 -10.44
N PHE A 295 5.08 0.56 -11.25
CA PHE A 295 6.11 1.53 -11.67
C PHE A 295 5.73 2.36 -12.91
N GLU A 296 4.62 2.02 -13.56
CA GLU A 296 4.07 2.73 -14.73
C GLU A 296 2.93 3.67 -14.34
N ILE A 297 2.50 3.64 -13.07
CA ILE A 297 1.49 4.52 -12.49
C ILE A 297 2.20 5.67 -11.79
N GLU A 298 1.86 6.91 -12.14
CA GLU A 298 2.38 8.08 -11.41
C GLU A 298 1.91 8.05 -9.95
N PRO A 299 2.81 8.32 -8.97
CA PRO A 299 2.48 8.27 -7.53
C PRO A 299 1.28 9.14 -7.12
N ARG A 300 1.03 10.24 -7.84
CA ARG A 300 -0.12 11.12 -7.58
C ARG A 300 -1.45 10.37 -7.56
N TRP A 301 -1.63 9.37 -8.44
CA TRP A 301 -2.87 8.60 -8.49
C TRP A 301 -3.07 7.74 -7.25
N LEU A 302 -1.98 7.15 -6.74
CA LEU A 302 -2.01 6.39 -5.50
C LEU A 302 -2.31 7.30 -4.31
N ILE A 303 -1.72 8.49 -4.28
CA ILE A 303 -1.93 9.50 -3.22
C ILE A 303 -3.36 10.04 -3.25
N GLU A 304 -3.92 10.37 -4.42
CA GLU A 304 -5.31 10.84 -4.55
C GLU A 304 -6.31 9.76 -4.11
N CYS A 305 -6.14 8.52 -4.58
CA CYS A 305 -6.97 7.40 -4.12
C CYS A 305 -6.87 7.21 -2.60
N ALA A 306 -5.65 7.28 -2.05
CA ALA A 306 -5.44 7.14 -0.61
C ALA A 306 -6.07 8.30 0.18
N SER A 307 -5.98 9.53 -0.33
CA SER A 307 -6.57 10.71 0.30
C SER A 307 -8.09 10.59 0.35
N ARG A 308 -8.73 10.18 -0.74
CA ARG A 308 -10.18 9.94 -0.79
C ARG A 308 -10.62 8.88 0.21
N ARG A 309 -9.88 7.77 0.32
CA ARG A 309 -10.16 6.75 1.36
C ARG A 309 -9.94 7.29 2.78
N GLN A 310 -8.89 8.07 3.00
CA GLN A 310 -8.51 8.61 4.32
C GLN A 310 -9.55 9.58 4.88
N LYS A 311 -10.48 10.10 4.05
CA LYS A 311 -11.66 10.85 4.52
C LYS A 311 -12.50 10.02 5.49
N TRP A 312 -12.61 8.71 5.22
CA TRP A 312 -13.51 7.79 5.89
C TRP A 312 -12.81 6.93 6.95
N ILE A 313 -11.50 6.71 6.82
CA ILE A 313 -10.71 5.86 7.73
C ILE A 313 -10.35 6.61 9.03
N ASP A 314 -10.67 6.00 10.18
CA ASP A 314 -10.39 6.56 11.51
C ASP A 314 -8.94 6.35 11.98
N MET A 315 -8.25 5.30 11.52
CA MET A 315 -6.78 5.13 11.63
C MET A 315 -6.09 5.53 10.31
N GLY A 316 -5.09 4.77 9.83
CA GLY A 316 -4.33 5.02 8.61
C GLY A 316 -4.45 3.89 7.58
N GLN A 317 -3.58 3.95 6.57
CA GLN A 317 -3.47 2.93 5.53
C GLN A 317 -1.99 2.75 5.14
N SER A 318 -1.55 1.51 4.99
CA SER A 318 -0.19 1.19 4.53
C SER A 318 -0.06 1.54 3.05
N LEU A 319 0.45 2.73 2.75
CA LEU A 319 0.57 3.23 1.38
C LEU A 319 2.01 3.11 0.88
N ASN A 320 2.29 2.07 0.10
CA ASN A 320 3.54 2.02 -0.66
C ASN A 320 3.51 3.02 -1.82
N LEU A 321 4.66 3.60 -2.14
CA LEU A 321 4.86 4.50 -3.26
C LEU A 321 5.96 3.96 -4.17
N TYR A 322 5.78 4.13 -5.49
CA TYR A 322 6.61 3.49 -6.51
C TYR A 322 7.22 4.55 -7.42
N LEU A 323 8.55 4.53 -7.55
CA LEU A 323 9.28 5.41 -8.47
C LEU A 323 10.32 4.60 -9.21
N ALA A 324 10.19 4.48 -10.54
CA ALA A 324 11.16 3.74 -11.34
C ALA A 324 12.58 4.31 -11.17
N GLN A 325 12.73 5.63 -11.30
CA GLN A 325 13.99 6.35 -11.13
C GLN A 325 13.76 7.55 -10.20
N PRO A 326 14.00 7.41 -8.89
CA PRO A 326 13.75 8.48 -7.94
C PRO A 326 14.82 9.58 -8.02
N SER A 327 14.40 10.83 -7.92
CA SER A 327 15.27 12.00 -7.71
C SER A 327 14.82 12.78 -6.47
N GLY A 328 15.72 13.58 -5.87
CA GLY A 328 15.40 14.36 -4.68
C GLY A 328 14.21 15.31 -4.88
N LYS A 329 14.11 15.93 -6.06
CA LYS A 329 12.97 16.78 -6.44
C LYS A 329 11.65 15.99 -6.47
N GLN A 330 11.62 14.86 -7.18
CA GLN A 330 10.41 14.02 -7.26
C GLN A 330 9.98 13.48 -5.90
N LEU A 331 10.92 13.10 -5.04
CA LEU A 331 10.61 12.67 -3.68
C LEU A 331 10.01 13.81 -2.86
N GLY A 332 10.58 15.01 -2.91
CA GLY A 332 10.06 16.20 -2.24
C GLY A 332 8.63 16.51 -2.67
N GLU A 333 8.38 16.61 -3.98
CA GLU A 333 7.05 16.87 -4.54
C GLU A 333 6.03 15.79 -4.15
N MET A 334 6.43 14.51 -4.23
CA MET A 334 5.55 13.38 -3.89
C MET A 334 5.14 13.36 -2.41
N TYR A 335 6.07 13.58 -1.48
CA TYR A 335 5.75 13.55 -0.05
C TYR A 335 5.06 14.83 0.44
N LEU A 336 5.36 15.98 -0.18
CA LEU A 336 4.59 17.21 0.06
C LEU A 336 3.14 17.03 -0.41
N LEU A 337 2.92 16.46 -1.60
CA LEU A 337 1.58 16.11 -2.06
C LEU A 337 0.87 15.17 -1.07
N ALA A 338 1.53 14.12 -0.58
CA ALA A 338 0.97 13.23 0.43
C ALA A 338 0.54 13.98 1.72
N TRP A 339 1.35 14.93 2.16
CA TRP A 339 1.05 15.78 3.33
C TRP A 339 -0.11 16.74 3.08
N GLU A 340 -0.10 17.46 1.95
CA GLU A 340 -1.15 18.40 1.52
C GLU A 340 -2.50 17.70 1.38
N LYS A 341 -2.49 16.49 0.82
CA LYS A 341 -3.67 15.62 0.69
C LYS A 341 -4.14 14.98 2.01
N GLY A 342 -3.62 15.46 3.15
CA GLY A 342 -4.08 15.13 4.49
C GLY A 342 -3.91 13.67 4.89
N LEU A 343 -2.99 12.95 4.24
CA LEU A 343 -2.65 11.58 4.62
C LEU A 343 -2.08 11.56 6.04
N LYS A 344 -2.31 10.44 6.73
CA LYS A 344 -1.71 10.20 8.05
C LYS A 344 -0.37 9.48 7.91
N THR A 345 -0.25 8.57 6.94
CA THR A 345 0.92 7.70 6.81
C THR A 345 1.27 7.38 5.36
N THR A 346 2.55 7.13 5.13
CA THR A 346 3.10 6.42 3.97
C THR A 346 3.88 5.20 4.46
N TYR A 347 4.25 4.29 3.56
CA TYR A 347 4.98 3.08 3.91
C TYR A 347 6.30 2.96 3.13
N TYR A 348 6.54 1.87 2.38
CA TYR A 348 7.78 1.76 1.61
C TYR A 348 7.77 2.64 0.36
N LEU A 349 8.90 3.30 0.13
CA LEU A 349 9.30 3.69 -1.22
C LEU A 349 9.94 2.49 -1.92
N ARG A 350 9.37 2.10 -3.06
CA ARG A 350 9.94 1.10 -3.96
C ARG A 350 10.54 1.80 -5.17
N SER A 351 11.77 1.44 -5.52
CA SER A 351 12.44 1.89 -6.74
C SER A 351 13.01 0.72 -7.54
N LEU A 352 13.19 0.92 -8.85
CA LEU A 352 13.90 -0.05 -9.68
C LEU A 352 15.40 0.19 -9.56
N ALA A 353 16.19 -0.90 -9.52
CA ALA A 353 17.65 -0.80 -9.59
C ALA A 353 18.06 -0.34 -11.00
N ALA A 354 19.12 0.49 -11.09
CA ALA A 354 19.65 0.97 -12.37
C ALA A 354 20.24 -0.16 -13.23
N THR A 355 20.66 -1.27 -12.60
CA THR A 355 21.18 -2.48 -13.24
C THR A 355 20.25 -3.65 -12.96
N GLN A 356 19.73 -4.27 -14.02
CA GLN A 356 18.98 -5.53 -13.94
C GLN A 356 19.92 -6.70 -14.27
N VAL A 357 19.81 -7.79 -13.50
CA VAL A 357 20.60 -9.02 -13.71
C VAL A 357 20.12 -9.72 -14.98
N GLU A 358 21.07 -10.23 -15.77
CA GLU A 358 20.83 -10.94 -17.02
C GLU A 358 19.96 -12.19 -16.80
N LYS A 359 18.97 -12.39 -17.68
CA LYS A 359 18.06 -13.56 -17.62
C LYS A 359 18.66 -14.71 -18.41
N SER A 360 18.90 -15.83 -17.74
CA SER A 360 19.46 -17.05 -18.34
C SER A 360 18.52 -17.78 -19.31
N THR A 361 17.24 -17.38 -19.42
CA THR A 361 16.19 -18.13 -20.13
C THR A 361 15.74 -17.51 -21.46
N SER A 362 16.36 -16.42 -21.91
CA SER A 362 15.96 -15.74 -23.16
C SER A 362 17.01 -15.92 -24.26
N ASP A 363 16.61 -16.45 -25.41
CA ASP A 363 17.44 -16.46 -26.62
C ASP A 363 17.54 -15.04 -27.20
N VAL A 364 18.62 -14.36 -26.82
CA VAL A 364 18.92 -12.96 -27.15
C VAL A 364 19.07 -12.73 -28.66
N ASN A 365 19.40 -13.78 -29.43
CA ASN A 365 19.68 -13.66 -30.86
C ASN A 365 18.43 -13.69 -31.75
N ARG A 366 17.29 -14.17 -31.23
CA ARG A 366 16.06 -14.34 -32.04
C ARG A 366 15.40 -13.02 -32.44
N ARG A 367 15.70 -11.91 -31.78
CA ARG A 367 14.94 -10.64 -31.92
C ARG A 367 15.67 -9.49 -32.60
N GLY A 368 16.95 -9.63 -33.01
CA GLY A 368 17.68 -8.59 -33.77
C GLY A 368 17.73 -7.19 -33.13
N LEU A 369 17.30 -7.06 -31.88
CA LEU A 369 17.17 -5.83 -31.11
C LEU A 369 18.10 -5.95 -29.91
N GLN A 370 19.01 -4.98 -29.75
CA GLN A 370 19.94 -4.96 -28.63
C GLN A 370 19.18 -5.02 -27.28
N PRO A 371 19.65 -5.83 -26.32
CA PRO A 371 19.10 -5.86 -24.97
C PRO A 371 19.06 -4.46 -24.34
N ARG A 372 18.00 -4.14 -23.59
CA ARG A 372 17.78 -2.82 -22.94
C ARG A 372 18.97 -2.34 -22.09
N TRP A 373 19.79 -3.24 -21.53
CA TRP A 373 20.97 -2.87 -20.75
C TRP A 373 22.10 -2.23 -21.57
N MET A 374 22.13 -2.39 -22.90
CA MET A 374 23.06 -1.65 -23.77
C MET A 374 22.68 -0.18 -23.98
N LYS A 375 21.44 0.24 -23.66
CA LYS A 375 21.04 1.66 -23.77
C LYS A 375 21.59 2.54 -22.65
N HIS A 376 22.10 1.96 -21.56
CA HIS A 376 22.74 2.71 -20.49
C HIS A 376 24.22 2.91 -20.79
N ARG A 377 24.54 3.96 -21.55
CA ARG A 377 25.90 4.51 -21.56
C ARG A 377 26.24 4.93 -20.13
N SER A 378 27.24 4.29 -19.53
CA SER A 378 27.87 4.78 -18.29
C SER A 378 28.21 6.26 -18.42
N ALA A 379 28.06 7.05 -17.36
CA ALA A 379 28.52 8.45 -17.32
C ALA A 379 30.04 8.57 -17.61
N SER A 380 30.77 7.46 -17.48
CA SER A 380 32.20 7.34 -17.81
C SER A 380 32.46 7.03 -19.29
N ALA A 381 31.43 6.71 -20.09
CA ALA A 381 31.58 6.28 -21.48
C ALA A 381 32.15 7.38 -22.42
N ASN A 382 32.10 8.65 -21.98
CA ASN A 382 32.66 9.78 -22.71
C ASN A 382 34.03 10.24 -22.16
N VAL A 383 34.59 9.58 -21.14
CA VAL A 383 35.91 9.93 -20.60
C VAL A 383 36.98 9.30 -21.50
N ARG A 384 37.47 10.07 -22.47
CA ARG A 384 38.71 9.74 -23.18
C ARG A 384 39.88 10.00 -22.23
N VAL A 385 40.47 8.94 -21.71
CA VAL A 385 41.77 9.01 -21.04
C VAL A 385 42.82 9.33 -22.10
N GLN A 386 43.20 10.61 -22.22
CA GLN A 386 44.40 10.98 -22.97
C GLN A 386 45.61 10.61 -22.11
N ARG A 387 46.32 9.56 -22.51
CA ARG A 387 47.67 9.28 -21.99
C ARG A 387 48.64 10.10 -22.84
N PRO A 388 49.45 11.00 -22.26
CA PRO A 388 50.54 11.63 -23.01
C PRO A 388 51.59 10.58 -23.37
N ASP A 389 51.98 10.54 -24.66
CA ASP A 389 53.09 9.73 -25.19
C ASP A 389 54.45 10.37 -24.83
N GLU A 390 54.73 10.53 -23.54
CA GLU A 390 56.07 10.89 -23.07
C GLU A 390 56.66 9.73 -22.27
N PRO A 391 57.91 9.31 -22.55
CA PRO A 391 58.57 8.29 -21.75
C PRO A 391 58.76 8.82 -20.33
N ALA A 392 58.13 8.14 -19.37
CA ALA A 392 58.21 8.48 -17.96
C ALA A 392 59.67 8.53 -17.46
N PRO A 393 60.05 9.52 -16.63
CA PRO A 393 61.35 9.52 -15.98
C PRO A 393 61.46 8.31 -15.05
N LYS A 394 62.63 7.64 -15.06
CA LYS A 394 62.94 6.52 -14.16
C LYS A 394 62.90 7.00 -12.71
N ALA A 395 61.79 6.73 -12.03
CA ALA A 395 61.64 6.95 -10.60
C ALA A 395 61.99 5.67 -9.82
N GLU A 396 62.73 5.88 -8.74
CA GLU A 396 63.34 4.89 -7.86
C GLU A 396 62.31 3.94 -7.22
N THR A 397 62.77 2.72 -6.95
CA THR A 397 62.01 1.62 -6.35
C THR A 397 61.49 1.98 -4.95
N LEU A 398 60.27 2.47 -4.88
CA LEU A 398 59.46 2.45 -3.66
C LEU A 398 58.82 1.06 -3.51
N ALA A 399 59.16 0.37 -2.43
CA ALA A 399 58.65 -0.94 -2.09
C ALA A 399 57.11 -0.93 -1.98
N VAL A 400 56.45 -1.67 -2.86
CA VAL A 400 55.00 -1.93 -2.79
C VAL A 400 54.74 -2.88 -1.60
N PRO A 401 53.84 -2.56 -0.66
CA PRO A 401 53.50 -3.49 0.40
C PRO A 401 52.80 -4.71 -0.23
N ARG A 402 53.36 -5.91 -0.01
CA ARG A 402 52.79 -7.18 -0.46
C ARG A 402 51.43 -7.39 0.20
N SER A 403 50.35 -7.20 -0.55
CA SER A 403 49.03 -7.72 -0.18
C SER A 403 49.01 -9.23 -0.40
N CYS A 404 48.45 -9.98 0.56
CA CYS A 404 48.34 -11.44 0.46
C CYS A 404 47.41 -11.83 -0.71
N LEU A 405 47.84 -12.82 -1.47
CA LEU A 405 47.02 -13.45 -2.50
C LEU A 405 46.05 -14.42 -1.82
N LEU A 406 44.79 -14.43 -2.27
CA LEU A 406 43.69 -15.25 -1.73
C LEU A 406 43.98 -16.76 -1.72
N ASP A 407 44.97 -17.19 -2.50
CA ASP A 407 45.26 -18.58 -2.78
C ASP A 407 46.51 -19.06 -2.01
N ASP A 408 47.12 -18.19 -1.20
CA ASP A 408 48.31 -18.50 -0.40
C ASP A 408 47.91 -19.02 1.00
N PRO A 409 48.03 -20.34 1.26
CA PRO A 409 47.63 -20.94 2.52
C PRO A 409 48.61 -20.65 3.68
N THR A 410 49.64 -19.84 3.45
CA THR A 410 50.67 -19.50 4.45
C THR A 410 50.61 -18.06 4.97
N CYS A 411 49.64 -17.25 4.51
CA CYS A 411 49.44 -15.89 5.03
C CYS A 411 48.65 -15.90 6.37
N GLU A 412 49.29 -15.49 7.46
CA GLU A 412 48.73 -15.44 8.82
C GLU A 412 47.55 -14.45 9.00
N GLY A 413 47.23 -13.62 7.99
CA GLY A 413 46.11 -12.66 8.04
C GLY A 413 44.73 -13.24 7.70
N CYS A 414 44.66 -14.50 7.27
CA CYS A 414 43.40 -15.18 6.90
C CYS A 414 43.11 -16.45 7.73
N GLN A 415 43.76 -16.62 8.89
CA GLN A 415 43.38 -17.63 9.89
C GLN A 415 42.40 -17.07 10.93
#